data_AF-A0AAX6ECA4-F1
#
_entry.id   AF-A0AAX6ECA4-F1
#
_cell.length_a   1.000
_cell.length_b   1.000
_cell.length_c   1.000
_cell.angle_alpha   90.00
_cell.angle_beta   90.00
_cell.angle_gamma   90.00
#
_symmetry.space_group_name_H-M   'P 1'
#
loop_
_entity.id
_entity.type
_entity.pdbx_description
1 polymer ?
#
loop_
_entity_poly.entity_id
_entity_poly.type
_entity_poly.pdbx_seq_one_letter_code
_entity_poly.pdbx_strand_id
1 'polypeptide(L)'
;MERTNLKLSVAIIVVLASGFADKRCSCAVVQFIFGDSLSDVGNNNYLTKSLARAALPWYGIDFGSGMPNGRFTNGRTAADIVGDKMGLPRPRAFLDPTLDEDTILESGVNYASGGGGILNETASLFIQRFSLYKQIELFQGTREMIKAKIGEAAADKFFTEARYIVALGSNDFINNFLLPVYADSWSYCSTGFVNYLVSTLEAQLRLLHSLGARQLTFLGLGPMGCIPLQRYLTVSGDCQESTNKLAIGFNKAASQLLVNLSSTLPNATFLFGDAYDFFQDMIDRPQVYGFNNSDAPCCSIGNIRPTLTCTPLSTLCKDRSQYVFWDEYHPTDKANELIAKQVMSTLGFKSINDTN
;
A
#
# COMPACT_ATOMS: atom_id res chain seq x y z
N MET A 1 -72.29 25.78 51.00
CA MET A 1 -71.00 26.34 51.45
C MET A 1 -70.42 25.31 52.41
N GLU A 2 -69.26 24.70 52.23
CA GLU A 2 -68.12 24.90 51.34
C GLU A 2 -67.39 23.57 51.14
N ARG A 3 -66.55 23.57 50.12
CA ARG A 3 -65.91 22.46 49.40
C ARG A 3 -65.03 21.54 50.26
N THR A 4 -65.22 20.24 50.06
CA THR A 4 -64.30 19.15 50.41
C THR A 4 -63.03 19.25 49.56
N ASN A 5 -61.87 19.46 50.18
CA ASN A 5 -60.57 19.43 49.51
C ASN A 5 -59.97 18.02 49.59
N LEU A 6 -60.13 17.24 48.53
CA LEU A 6 -59.44 15.97 48.34
C LEU A 6 -58.03 16.26 47.81
N LYS A 7 -57.01 16.15 48.67
CA LYS A 7 -55.59 16.26 48.26
C LYS A 7 -55.16 14.94 47.59
N LEU A 8 -55.09 14.96 46.26
CA LEU A 8 -54.54 13.89 45.44
C LEU A 8 -53.01 13.86 45.63
N SER A 9 -52.50 12.85 46.34
CA SER A 9 -51.06 12.63 46.48
C SER A 9 -50.57 11.83 45.27
N VAL A 10 -49.88 12.49 44.34
CA VAL A 10 -49.23 11.85 43.19
C VAL A 10 -47.86 11.35 43.66
N ALA A 11 -47.71 10.04 43.78
CA ALA A 11 -46.41 9.42 44.02
C ALA A 11 -45.61 9.41 42.70
N ILE A 12 -44.54 10.21 42.63
CA ILE A 12 -43.60 10.21 41.51
C ILE A 12 -42.63 9.05 41.72
N ILE A 13 -42.81 7.96 40.97
CA ILE A 13 -41.82 6.88 40.87
C ILE A 13 -40.73 7.35 39.91
N VAL A 14 -39.60 7.78 40.46
CA VAL A 14 -38.38 8.02 39.68
C VAL A 14 -37.74 6.67 39.38
N VAL A 15 -37.99 6.13 38.19
CA VAL A 15 -37.24 4.99 37.68
C VAL A 15 -35.85 5.51 37.28
N LEU A 16 -34.86 5.28 38.14
CA LEU A 16 -33.46 5.42 37.78
C LEU A 16 -33.12 4.31 36.78
N ALA A 17 -33.31 4.60 35.49
CA ALA A 17 -32.71 3.83 34.43
C ALA A 17 -31.20 4.03 34.51
N SER A 18 -30.53 3.18 35.28
CA SER A 18 -29.09 2.97 35.16
C SER A 18 -28.84 2.45 33.75
N GLY A 19 -28.59 3.37 32.83
CA GLY A 19 -28.08 3.07 31.51
C GLY A 19 -26.74 2.37 31.70
N PHE A 20 -26.73 1.05 31.51
CA PHE A 20 -25.56 0.39 30.98
C PHE A 20 -25.34 1.02 29.61
N ALA A 21 -24.57 2.11 29.57
CA ALA A 21 -23.84 2.42 28.38
C ALA A 21 -22.98 1.17 28.15
N ASP A 22 -23.38 0.34 27.20
CA ASP A 22 -22.44 -0.53 26.51
C ASP A 22 -21.25 0.38 26.24
N LYS A 23 -20.13 0.12 26.91
CA LYS A 23 -18.84 0.57 26.42
C LYS A 23 -18.67 -0.16 25.10
N ARG A 24 -19.33 0.34 24.05
CA ARG A 24 -19.01 0.04 22.67
C ARG A 24 -17.55 0.43 22.59
N CYS A 25 -16.67 -0.57 22.62
CA CYS A 25 -15.31 -0.40 22.17
C CYS A 25 -15.47 0.04 20.72
N SER A 26 -15.47 1.35 20.49
CA SER A 26 -15.43 1.91 19.15
C SER A 26 -13.99 1.72 18.72
N CYS A 27 -13.65 0.52 18.25
CA CYS A 27 -12.36 0.28 17.64
C CYS A 27 -12.17 1.33 16.54
N ALA A 28 -11.00 1.97 16.51
CA ALA A 28 -10.68 2.88 15.43
C ALA A 28 -10.79 2.13 14.10
N VAL A 29 -11.24 2.81 13.04
CA VAL A 29 -11.09 2.27 11.69
C VAL A 29 -9.59 2.25 11.39
N VAL A 30 -9.04 1.06 11.14
CA VAL A 30 -7.62 0.86 10.83
C VAL A 30 -7.40 0.50 9.36
N GLN A 31 -6.14 0.36 8.96
CA GLN A 31 -5.77 -0.08 7.63
C GLN A 31 -4.84 -1.31 7.64
N PHE A 32 -5.06 -2.19 6.68
CA PHE A 32 -4.16 -3.30 6.37
C PHE A 32 -3.55 -3.09 4.98
N ILE A 33 -2.22 -3.10 4.90
CA ILE A 33 -1.49 -2.77 3.67
C ILE A 33 -0.76 -4.01 3.17
N PHE A 34 -0.96 -4.34 1.91
CA PHE A 34 -0.30 -5.41 1.16
C PHE A 34 0.43 -4.76 0.00
N GLY A 35 1.68 -5.12 -0.24
CA GLY A 35 2.47 -4.35 -1.19
C GLY A 35 3.87 -4.87 -1.44
N ASP A 36 4.59 -4.14 -2.28
CA ASP A 36 6.03 -4.29 -2.47
C ASP A 36 6.82 -3.16 -1.78
N SER A 37 8.00 -2.82 -2.29
CA SER A 37 8.84 -1.74 -1.77
C SER A 37 8.16 -0.37 -1.79
N LEU A 38 7.17 -0.14 -2.67
CA LEU A 38 6.42 1.11 -2.74
C LEU A 38 5.51 1.33 -1.53
N SER A 39 5.29 0.31 -0.69
CA SER A 39 4.47 0.39 0.51
C SER A 39 5.14 -0.21 1.76
N ASP A 40 6.34 -0.79 1.65
CA ASP A 40 7.08 -1.35 2.79
C ASP A 40 7.47 -0.25 3.79
N VAL A 41 7.32 -0.57 5.08
CA VAL A 41 7.64 0.31 6.21
C VAL A 41 8.64 -0.34 7.18
N GLY A 42 9.30 -1.41 6.77
CA GLY A 42 10.37 -2.06 7.53
C GLY A 42 10.31 -3.59 7.62
N ASN A 43 9.39 -4.28 6.94
CA ASN A 43 9.37 -5.75 6.99
C ASN A 43 10.71 -6.33 6.49
N ASN A 44 11.22 -5.81 5.37
CA ASN A 44 12.47 -6.29 4.81
C ASN A 44 13.70 -6.02 5.70
N ASN A 45 13.61 -5.13 6.69
CA ASN A 45 14.71 -4.90 7.62
C ASN A 45 14.97 -6.13 8.50
N TYR A 46 13.94 -6.95 8.76
CA TYR A 46 13.98 -8.17 9.55
C TYR A 46 14.17 -9.44 8.71
N LEU A 47 14.09 -9.33 7.39
CA LEU A 47 14.43 -10.41 6.45
C LEU A 47 15.94 -10.42 6.22
N THR A 48 16.68 -11.09 7.11
CA THR A 48 18.16 -11.05 7.16
C THR A 48 18.87 -11.49 5.89
N LYS A 49 18.22 -12.31 5.04
CA LYS A 49 18.78 -12.75 3.75
C LYS A 49 18.30 -11.91 2.57
N SER A 50 17.39 -10.96 2.78
CA SER A 50 16.85 -10.14 1.70
C SER A 50 17.93 -9.23 1.12
N LEU A 51 18.00 -9.15 -0.20
CA LEU A 51 18.79 -8.15 -0.91
C LEU A 51 18.02 -6.85 -1.15
N ALA A 52 16.69 -6.87 -1.04
CA ALA A 52 15.84 -5.69 -1.16
C ALA A 52 15.61 -5.10 0.24
N ARG A 53 16.53 -4.28 0.75
CA ARG A 53 16.43 -3.71 2.12
C ARG A 53 16.63 -2.20 2.13
N ALA A 54 15.62 -1.47 2.60
CA ALA A 54 15.70 -0.03 2.90
C ALA A 54 16.15 0.23 4.35
N ALA A 55 17.18 -0.50 4.80
CA ALA A 55 17.83 -0.37 6.11
C ALA A 55 19.15 0.41 6.05
N LEU A 56 19.47 0.97 4.88
CA LEU A 56 20.69 1.72 4.63
C LEU A 56 20.48 3.21 4.90
N PRO A 57 21.55 4.00 5.10
CA PRO A 57 21.46 5.45 5.20
C PRO A 57 20.63 6.04 4.05
N TRP A 58 20.06 7.22 4.31
CA TRP A 58 19.26 8.02 3.37
C TRP A 58 17.81 7.57 3.18
N TYR A 59 17.49 6.28 3.28
CA TYR A 59 16.09 5.82 3.22
C TYR A 59 15.31 6.35 4.44
N GLY A 60 14.33 7.22 4.21
CA GLY A 60 13.58 7.89 5.27
C GLY A 60 14.24 9.14 5.88
N ILE A 61 15.30 9.69 5.28
CA ILE A 61 16.03 10.86 5.81
C ILE A 61 15.17 12.11 6.06
N ASP A 62 14.08 12.28 5.31
CA ASP A 62 13.15 13.41 5.44
C ASP A 62 11.94 13.09 6.33
N PHE A 63 11.95 11.96 7.04
CA PHE A 63 10.81 11.49 7.81
C PHE A 63 11.18 11.10 9.25
N GLY A 64 10.37 11.59 10.20
CA GLY A 64 10.56 11.31 11.63
C GLY A 64 11.92 11.78 12.13
N SER A 65 12.72 10.86 12.66
CA SER A 65 14.08 11.14 13.15
C SER A 65 15.14 11.25 12.03
N GLY A 66 14.77 11.01 10.77
CA GLY A 66 15.70 10.94 9.65
C GLY A 66 16.56 9.67 9.62
N MET A 67 16.29 8.71 10.52
CA MET A 67 16.95 7.41 10.55
C MET A 67 16.31 6.43 9.57
N PRO A 68 17.07 5.43 9.07
CA PRO A 68 16.52 4.36 8.24
C PRO A 68 15.29 3.72 8.86
N ASN A 69 14.17 3.79 8.14
CA ASN A 69 12.86 3.39 8.66
C ASN A 69 12.15 2.37 7.77
N GLY A 70 12.89 1.73 6.85
CA GLY A 70 12.36 0.65 6.02
C GLY A 70 11.56 1.06 4.80
N ARG A 71 11.35 2.36 4.58
CA ARG A 71 10.65 2.89 3.39
C ARG A 71 11.65 3.10 2.26
N PHE A 72 11.34 2.60 1.07
CA PHE A 72 12.19 2.71 -0.12
C PHE A 72 12.06 4.09 -0.78
N THR A 73 12.17 5.16 0.01
CA THR A 73 12.12 6.55 -0.44
C THR A 73 12.83 7.43 0.59
N ASN A 74 12.97 8.73 0.34
CA ASN A 74 13.49 9.68 1.32
C ASN A 74 12.50 10.00 2.44
N GLY A 75 11.21 9.71 2.29
CA GLY A 75 10.18 10.04 3.29
C GLY A 75 9.05 9.03 3.38
N ARG A 76 7.82 9.47 3.14
CA ARG A 76 6.59 8.67 3.21
C ARG A 76 6.33 7.96 1.89
N THR A 77 5.72 6.78 1.97
CA THR A 77 5.15 6.08 0.81
C THR A 77 3.82 6.71 0.38
N ALA A 78 3.35 6.42 -0.84
CA ALA A 78 2.01 6.84 -1.25
C ALA A 78 0.92 6.25 -0.32
N ALA A 79 1.10 5.02 0.17
CA ALA A 79 0.17 4.38 1.10
C ALA A 79 0.15 5.08 2.48
N ASP A 80 1.31 5.49 3.02
CA ASP A 80 1.38 6.31 4.24
C ASP A 80 0.52 7.59 4.06
N ILE A 81 0.69 8.28 2.93
CA ILE A 81 0.04 9.57 2.66
C ILE A 81 -1.47 9.43 2.47
N VAL A 82 -1.92 8.38 1.76
CA VAL A 82 -3.36 8.08 1.63
C VAL A 82 -3.97 7.84 3.02
N GLY A 83 -3.34 7.00 3.84
CA GLY A 83 -3.78 6.74 5.21
C GLY A 83 -3.87 8.01 6.06
N ASP A 84 -2.81 8.83 6.06
CA ASP A 84 -2.76 10.09 6.79
C ASP A 84 -3.91 11.02 6.42
N LYS A 85 -4.19 11.16 5.12
CA LYS A 85 -5.24 12.05 4.60
C LYS A 85 -6.64 11.52 4.88
N MET A 86 -6.81 10.21 4.97
CA MET A 86 -8.05 9.59 5.42
C MET A 86 -8.27 9.73 6.94
N GLY A 87 -7.25 10.15 7.70
CA GLY A 87 -7.28 10.21 9.16
C GLY A 87 -7.07 8.85 9.82
N LEU A 88 -6.47 7.90 9.09
CA LEU A 88 -6.18 6.56 9.58
C LEU A 88 -4.84 6.53 10.33
N PRO A 89 -4.73 5.72 11.39
CA PRO A 89 -3.45 5.46 12.03
C PRO A 89 -2.48 4.78 11.04
N ARG A 90 -1.18 5.06 11.19
CA ARG A 90 -0.14 4.41 10.38
C ARG A 90 0.16 3.01 10.93
N PRO A 91 -0.04 1.94 10.15
CA PRO A 91 0.25 0.59 10.59
C PRO A 91 1.77 0.37 10.70
N ARG A 92 2.18 -0.46 11.65
CA ARG A 92 3.57 -0.94 11.74
C ARG A 92 3.83 -2.07 10.75
N ALA A 93 5.11 -2.33 10.48
CA ALA A 93 5.52 -3.52 9.76
C ALA A 93 5.10 -4.77 10.55
N PHE A 94 4.62 -5.81 9.86
CA PHE A 94 4.28 -7.09 10.49
C PHE A 94 5.45 -7.68 11.30
N LEU A 95 6.69 -7.55 10.80
CA LEU A 95 7.89 -8.07 11.48
C LEU A 95 8.48 -7.14 12.54
N ASP A 96 7.84 -6.02 12.87
CA ASP A 96 8.27 -5.15 13.96
C ASP A 96 8.20 -5.92 15.29
N PRO A 97 9.30 -6.02 16.07
CA PRO A 97 9.33 -6.78 17.33
C PRO A 97 8.43 -6.18 18.42
N THR A 98 7.93 -4.96 18.21
CA THR A 98 7.01 -4.27 19.12
C THR A 98 5.54 -4.42 18.70
N LEU A 99 5.24 -5.18 17.64
CA LEU A 99 3.88 -5.44 17.20
C LEU A 99 3.19 -6.46 18.14
N ASP A 100 2.08 -6.04 18.73
CA ASP A 100 1.19 -6.88 19.56
C ASP A 100 -0.28 -6.67 19.15
N GLU A 101 -1.19 -7.44 19.75
CA GLU A 101 -2.60 -7.41 19.39
C GLU A 101 -3.27 -6.07 19.69
N ASP A 102 -2.82 -5.33 20.70
CA ASP A 102 -3.35 -4.00 21.02
C ASP A 102 -2.92 -2.98 19.96
N THR A 103 -1.64 -3.00 19.56
CA THR A 103 -1.13 -2.17 18.47
C THR A 103 -1.85 -2.46 17.15
N ILE A 104 -2.16 -3.73 16.88
CA ILE A 104 -2.93 -4.16 15.69
C ILE A 104 -4.36 -3.60 15.74
N LEU A 105 -5.03 -3.67 16.88
CA LEU A 105 -6.38 -3.11 17.06
C LEU A 105 -6.41 -1.58 16.94
N GLU A 106 -5.32 -0.91 17.32
CA GLU A 106 -5.19 0.55 17.26
C GLU A 106 -4.80 1.07 15.88
N SER A 107 -3.99 0.34 15.12
CA SER A 107 -3.34 0.87 13.91
C SER A 107 -3.37 -0.02 12.66
N GLY A 108 -3.79 -1.28 12.80
CA GLY A 108 -3.70 -2.26 11.73
C GLY A 108 -2.27 -2.71 11.47
N VAL A 109 -1.99 -3.28 10.30
CA VAL A 109 -0.69 -3.89 9.96
C VAL A 109 -0.30 -3.67 8.50
N ASN A 110 0.97 -3.43 8.28
CA ASN A 110 1.58 -3.39 6.95
C ASN A 110 2.37 -4.68 6.70
N TYR A 111 1.93 -5.47 5.73
CA TYR A 111 2.54 -6.71 5.27
C TYR A 111 3.42 -6.53 4.03
N ALA A 112 3.49 -5.32 3.46
CA ALA A 112 4.24 -5.05 2.25
C ALA A 112 5.73 -5.40 2.43
N SER A 113 6.35 -5.90 1.37
CA SER A 113 7.71 -6.41 1.41
C SER A 113 8.46 -6.02 0.14
N GLY A 114 9.61 -5.35 0.28
CA GLY A 114 10.49 -5.04 -0.85
C GLY A 114 10.75 -6.25 -1.76
N GLY A 115 10.52 -6.09 -3.06
CA GLY A 115 10.60 -7.18 -4.05
C GLY A 115 9.40 -8.13 -4.08
N GLY A 116 8.36 -7.87 -3.29
CA GLY A 116 7.12 -8.62 -3.33
C GLY A 116 6.46 -8.55 -4.72
N GLY A 117 5.74 -9.62 -5.07
CA GLY A 117 4.97 -9.70 -6.31
C GLY A 117 3.66 -10.43 -6.08
N ILE A 118 2.78 -10.37 -7.09
CA ILE A 118 1.56 -11.17 -7.15
C ILE A 118 1.93 -12.66 -7.23
N LEU A 119 2.98 -13.00 -7.98
CA LEU A 119 3.47 -14.37 -8.12
C LEU A 119 4.44 -14.75 -6.98
N ASN A 120 4.57 -16.06 -6.72
CA ASN A 120 5.39 -16.57 -5.62
C ASN A 120 6.89 -16.55 -5.94
N GLU A 121 7.21 -16.69 -7.22
CA GLU A 121 8.54 -16.74 -7.81
C GLU A 121 9.13 -15.34 -8.06
N THR A 122 8.28 -14.32 -8.15
CA THR A 122 8.68 -12.94 -8.43
C THR A 122 9.84 -12.50 -7.54
N ALA A 123 10.84 -11.90 -8.17
CA ALA A 123 12.05 -11.39 -7.55
C ALA A 123 12.75 -12.37 -6.59
N SER A 124 12.69 -13.68 -6.86
CA SER A 124 13.43 -14.70 -6.10
C SER A 124 14.94 -14.45 -6.03
N LEU A 125 15.52 -13.69 -6.97
CA LEU A 125 16.91 -13.24 -6.93
C LEU A 125 17.22 -12.31 -5.75
N PHE A 126 16.20 -11.67 -5.14
CA PHE A 126 16.36 -10.95 -3.88
C PHE A 126 16.40 -11.85 -2.64
N ILE A 127 16.38 -13.17 -2.83
CA ILE A 127 16.58 -14.25 -1.86
C ILE A 127 15.42 -14.37 -0.85
N GLN A 128 15.03 -13.29 -0.18
CA GLN A 128 13.99 -13.29 0.85
C GLN A 128 13.08 -12.08 0.70
N ARG A 129 11.78 -12.34 0.59
CA ARG A 129 10.69 -11.39 0.37
C ARG A 129 9.35 -12.09 0.59
N PHE A 130 8.28 -11.34 0.83
CA PHE A 130 6.92 -11.86 0.87
C PHE A 130 6.20 -11.63 -0.46
N SER A 131 5.81 -12.72 -1.13
CA SER A 131 4.80 -12.65 -2.21
C SER A 131 3.43 -12.28 -1.63
N LEU A 132 2.49 -11.84 -2.46
CA LEU A 132 1.16 -11.48 -2.00
C LEU A 132 0.46 -12.65 -1.30
N TYR A 133 0.61 -13.90 -1.78
CA TYR A 133 0.11 -15.07 -1.04
C TYR A 133 0.70 -15.17 0.36
N LYS A 134 2.01 -14.94 0.53
CA LYS A 134 2.62 -14.97 1.86
C LYS A 134 2.08 -13.84 2.74
N GLN A 135 1.90 -12.64 2.20
CA GLN A 135 1.33 -11.52 2.94
C GLN A 135 -0.11 -11.82 3.40
N ILE A 136 -0.92 -12.47 2.56
CA ILE A 136 -2.27 -12.91 2.91
C ILE A 136 -2.26 -14.01 3.99
N GLU A 137 -1.32 -14.95 3.93
CA GLU A 137 -1.12 -15.97 4.97
C GLU A 137 -0.79 -15.32 6.33
N LEU A 138 0.08 -14.31 6.35
CA LEU A 138 0.41 -13.56 7.57
C LEU A 138 -0.80 -12.79 8.12
N PHE A 139 -1.61 -12.22 7.23
CA PHE A 139 -2.87 -11.58 7.60
C PHE A 139 -3.88 -12.57 8.20
N GLN A 140 -3.99 -13.79 7.64
CA GLN A 140 -4.82 -14.84 8.21
C GLN A 140 -4.40 -15.18 9.64
N GLY A 141 -3.09 -15.32 9.91
CA GLY A 141 -2.57 -15.51 11.27
C GLY A 141 -2.93 -14.35 12.20
N THR A 142 -2.82 -13.11 11.72
CA THR A 142 -3.23 -11.91 12.46
C THR A 142 -4.71 -11.93 12.83
N ARG A 143 -5.58 -12.37 11.90
CA ARG A 143 -7.01 -12.51 12.15
C ARG A 143 -7.29 -13.50 13.27
N GLU A 144 -6.62 -14.65 13.29
CA GLU A 144 -6.80 -15.65 14.35
C GLU A 144 -6.32 -15.13 15.72
N MET A 145 -5.20 -14.39 15.77
CA MET A 145 -4.74 -13.76 17.02
C MET A 145 -5.74 -12.73 17.55
N ILE A 146 -6.25 -11.83 16.70
CA ILE A 146 -7.25 -10.84 17.10
C ILE A 146 -8.57 -11.50 17.50
N LYS A 147 -9.02 -12.50 16.74
CA LYS A 147 -10.21 -13.30 17.09
C LYS A 147 -10.09 -13.95 18.46
N ALA A 148 -8.92 -14.48 18.81
CA ALA A 148 -8.67 -15.06 20.13
C ALA A 148 -8.74 -14.00 21.26
N LYS A 149 -8.32 -12.76 20.99
CA LYS A 149 -8.30 -11.67 21.98
C LYS A 149 -9.67 -11.02 22.22
N ILE A 150 -10.40 -10.67 21.16
CA ILE A 150 -11.65 -9.89 21.27
C ILE A 150 -12.92 -10.69 20.96
N GLY A 151 -12.78 -11.97 20.60
CA GLY A 151 -13.89 -12.84 20.22
C GLY A 151 -14.31 -12.69 18.76
N GLU A 152 -15.04 -13.69 18.25
CA GLU A 152 -15.39 -13.82 16.83
C GLU A 152 -16.20 -12.65 16.28
N ALA A 153 -17.33 -12.32 16.91
CA ALA A 153 -18.21 -11.27 16.41
C ALA A 153 -17.53 -9.88 16.39
N ALA A 154 -16.69 -9.57 17.38
CA ALA A 154 -15.97 -8.31 17.44
C ALA A 154 -14.84 -8.27 16.40
N ALA A 155 -14.12 -9.37 16.20
CA ALA A 155 -13.08 -9.48 15.18
C ALA A 155 -13.67 -9.37 13.77
N ASP A 156 -14.78 -10.05 13.47
CA ASP A 156 -15.43 -9.96 12.18
C ASP A 156 -15.89 -8.53 11.88
N LYS A 157 -16.42 -7.81 12.87
CA LYS A 157 -16.73 -6.39 12.73
C LYS A 157 -15.47 -5.56 12.45
N PHE A 158 -14.41 -5.74 13.24
CA PHE A 158 -13.15 -5.02 13.07
C PHE A 158 -12.54 -5.18 11.66
N PHE A 159 -12.47 -6.41 11.15
CA PHE A 159 -11.91 -6.67 9.82
C PHE A 159 -12.84 -6.20 8.69
N THR A 160 -14.17 -6.28 8.85
CA THR A 160 -15.10 -5.79 7.82
C THR A 160 -15.19 -4.27 7.74
N GLU A 161 -14.94 -3.56 8.85
CA GLU A 161 -14.90 -2.10 8.90
C GLU A 161 -13.53 -1.51 8.52
N ALA A 162 -12.45 -2.30 8.51
CA ALA A 162 -11.10 -1.85 8.15
C ALA A 162 -10.97 -1.43 6.67
N ARG A 163 -9.90 -0.67 6.36
CA ARG A 163 -9.50 -0.30 4.99
C ARG A 163 -8.33 -1.17 4.53
N TYR A 164 -8.32 -1.53 3.25
CA TYR A 164 -7.30 -2.41 2.68
C TYR A 164 -6.64 -1.73 1.49
N ILE A 165 -5.30 -1.70 1.48
CA ILE A 165 -4.50 -1.22 0.34
C ILE A 165 -3.73 -2.41 -0.23
N VAL A 166 -3.79 -2.58 -1.55
CA VAL A 166 -2.95 -3.55 -2.28
C VAL A 166 -2.16 -2.78 -3.35
N ALA A 167 -0.84 -2.83 -3.29
CA ALA A 167 0.05 -2.11 -4.21
C ALA A 167 1.24 -2.97 -4.65
N LEU A 168 1.02 -3.80 -5.68
CA LEU A 168 1.97 -4.79 -6.22
C LEU A 168 1.79 -4.91 -7.74
N GLY A 169 2.81 -5.46 -8.40
CA GLY A 169 2.74 -5.88 -9.81
C GLY A 169 3.95 -5.45 -10.63
N SER A 170 4.60 -4.34 -10.28
CA SER A 170 5.79 -3.85 -11.00
C SER A 170 6.94 -4.86 -10.98
N ASN A 171 7.14 -5.55 -9.85
CA ASN A 171 8.16 -6.60 -9.73
C ASN A 171 7.87 -7.82 -10.61
N ASP A 172 6.59 -8.18 -10.81
CA ASP A 172 6.21 -9.32 -11.67
C ASP A 172 6.59 -9.08 -13.13
N PHE A 173 6.74 -7.81 -13.55
CA PHE A 173 7.31 -7.45 -14.84
C PHE A 173 8.82 -7.25 -14.76
N ILE A 174 9.30 -6.26 -14.00
CA ILE A 174 10.70 -5.80 -14.03
C ILE A 174 11.66 -6.84 -13.45
N ASN A 175 11.25 -7.53 -12.39
CA ASN A 175 12.07 -8.47 -11.63
C ASN A 175 11.61 -9.92 -11.81
N ASN A 176 10.91 -10.20 -12.92
CA ASN A 176 10.47 -11.54 -13.30
C ASN A 176 10.27 -11.68 -14.82
N PHE A 177 9.12 -11.30 -15.39
CA PHE A 177 8.80 -11.55 -16.81
C PHE A 177 9.78 -10.94 -17.82
N LEU A 178 10.32 -9.76 -17.54
CA LEU A 178 11.29 -9.07 -18.40
C LEU A 178 12.73 -9.52 -18.17
N LEU A 179 12.97 -10.45 -17.24
CA LEU A 179 14.28 -10.99 -16.94
C LEU A 179 14.43 -12.41 -17.53
N PRO A 180 15.34 -12.60 -18.51
CA PRO A 180 15.55 -13.89 -19.20
C PRO A 180 15.93 -15.08 -18.29
N VAL A 181 16.27 -14.84 -17.03
CA VAL A 181 16.59 -15.91 -16.07
C VAL A 181 15.35 -16.61 -15.51
N TYR A 182 14.17 -16.02 -15.65
CA TYR A 182 12.91 -16.57 -15.18
C TYR A 182 12.18 -17.33 -16.29
N ALA A 183 11.55 -18.45 -15.94
CA ALA A 183 10.79 -19.27 -16.90
C ALA A 183 9.69 -18.45 -17.61
N ASP A 184 9.04 -17.55 -16.88
CA ASP A 184 7.95 -16.72 -17.39
C ASP A 184 8.34 -15.89 -18.63
N SER A 185 9.61 -15.45 -18.72
CA SER A 185 10.14 -14.71 -19.86
C SER A 185 10.09 -15.49 -21.18
N TRP A 186 10.02 -16.83 -21.12
CA TRP A 186 10.03 -17.71 -22.28
C TRP A 186 8.75 -18.54 -22.39
N SER A 187 8.01 -18.69 -21.30
CA SER A 187 6.75 -19.44 -21.26
C SER A 187 5.55 -18.63 -21.73
N TYR A 188 5.61 -17.30 -21.68
CA TYR A 188 4.48 -16.44 -22.01
C TYR A 188 4.84 -15.37 -23.06
N CYS A 189 3.87 -15.05 -23.92
CA CYS A 189 3.86 -13.75 -24.57
C CYS A 189 3.27 -12.69 -23.62
N SER A 190 3.44 -11.40 -23.94
CA SER A 190 2.98 -10.28 -23.10
C SER A 190 1.51 -10.40 -22.66
N THR A 191 0.59 -10.67 -23.59
CA THR A 191 -0.84 -10.84 -23.27
C THR A 191 -1.09 -12.07 -22.40
N GLY A 192 -0.40 -13.18 -22.69
CA GLY A 192 -0.51 -14.41 -21.91
C GLY A 192 -0.05 -14.20 -20.46
N PHE A 193 1.04 -13.48 -20.26
CA PHE A 193 1.56 -13.17 -18.94
C PHE A 193 0.64 -12.24 -18.15
N VAL A 194 0.10 -11.18 -18.76
CA VAL A 194 -0.89 -10.30 -18.10
C VAL A 194 -2.13 -11.10 -17.67
N ASN A 195 -2.63 -12.00 -18.52
CA ASN A 195 -3.78 -12.84 -18.17
C ASN A 195 -3.47 -13.78 -17.00
N TYR A 196 -2.28 -14.39 -16.98
CA TYR A 196 -1.82 -15.22 -15.88
C TYR A 196 -1.74 -14.44 -14.56
N LEU A 197 -1.16 -13.25 -14.61
CA LEU A 197 -0.99 -12.37 -13.45
C LEU A 197 -2.34 -11.94 -12.87
N VAL A 198 -3.28 -11.52 -13.73
CA VAL A 198 -4.62 -11.07 -13.31
C VAL A 198 -5.47 -12.22 -12.78
N SER A 199 -5.37 -13.42 -13.36
CA SER A 199 -6.04 -14.62 -12.84
C SER A 199 -5.53 -14.98 -11.43
N THR A 200 -4.22 -14.89 -11.22
CA THR A 200 -3.61 -15.11 -9.90
C THR A 200 -4.05 -14.04 -8.89
N LEU A 201 -4.07 -12.77 -9.31
CA LEU A 201 -4.55 -11.67 -8.49
C LEU A 201 -6.02 -11.84 -8.12
N GLU A 202 -6.89 -12.29 -9.03
CA GLU A 202 -8.30 -12.58 -8.74
C GLU A 202 -8.44 -13.56 -7.58
N ALA A 203 -7.70 -14.68 -7.63
CA ALA A 203 -7.74 -15.69 -6.57
C ALA A 203 -7.30 -15.10 -5.21
N GLN A 204 -6.25 -14.27 -5.20
CA GLN A 204 -5.73 -13.62 -4.00
C GLN A 204 -6.71 -12.59 -3.41
N LEU A 205 -7.36 -11.80 -4.25
CA LEU A 205 -8.36 -10.82 -3.79
C LEU A 205 -9.64 -11.50 -3.28
N ARG A 206 -10.05 -12.62 -3.89
CA ARG A 206 -11.13 -13.46 -3.35
C ARG A 206 -10.74 -14.07 -2.00
N LEU A 207 -9.49 -14.49 -1.83
CA LEU A 207 -8.99 -14.98 -0.54
C LEU A 207 -9.04 -13.87 0.53
N LEU A 208 -8.56 -12.66 0.23
CA LEU A 208 -8.68 -11.51 1.14
C LEU A 208 -10.13 -11.20 1.51
N HIS A 209 -11.05 -11.24 0.53
CA HIS A 209 -12.47 -11.07 0.81
C HIS A 209 -13.00 -12.16 1.73
N SER A 210 -12.61 -13.42 1.52
CA SER A 210 -13.02 -14.52 2.39
C SER A 210 -12.52 -14.35 3.83
N LEU A 211 -11.41 -13.63 4.02
CA LEU A 211 -10.82 -13.28 5.32
C LEU A 211 -11.41 -12.01 5.94
N GLY A 212 -12.42 -11.39 5.33
CA GLY A 212 -13.13 -10.24 5.89
C GLY A 212 -12.87 -8.91 5.19
N ALA A 213 -12.00 -8.84 4.17
CA ALA A 213 -11.78 -7.59 3.45
C ALA A 213 -13.05 -7.15 2.70
N ARG A 214 -13.52 -5.93 2.97
CA ARG A 214 -14.71 -5.34 2.32
C ARG A 214 -14.40 -4.05 1.57
N GLN A 215 -13.55 -3.20 2.14
CA GLN A 215 -13.18 -1.89 1.58
C GLN A 215 -11.73 -1.93 1.09
N LEU A 216 -11.51 -2.36 -0.16
CA LEU A 216 -10.19 -2.59 -0.72
C LEU A 216 -9.89 -1.63 -1.85
N THR A 217 -8.70 -1.03 -1.84
CA THR A 217 -8.18 -0.23 -2.95
C THR A 217 -6.92 -0.89 -3.48
N PHE A 218 -6.92 -1.20 -4.77
CA PHE A 218 -5.73 -1.65 -5.50
C PHE A 218 -5.11 -0.45 -6.19
N LEU A 219 -3.85 -0.14 -5.91
CA LEU A 219 -3.12 0.94 -6.57
C LEU A 219 -2.52 0.45 -7.88
N GLY A 220 -2.85 1.13 -8.98
CA GLY A 220 -2.35 0.79 -10.30
C GLY A 220 -0.84 1.01 -10.45
N LEU A 221 -0.25 0.37 -11.46
CA LEU A 221 1.16 0.53 -11.78
C LEU A 221 1.42 1.91 -12.39
N GLY A 222 2.58 2.49 -12.07
CA GLY A 222 3.08 3.69 -12.75
C GLY A 222 3.78 3.38 -14.08
N PRO A 223 4.34 4.40 -14.75
CA PRO A 223 5.11 4.28 -15.99
C PRO A 223 6.46 3.61 -15.75
N MET A 224 6.41 2.29 -15.55
CA MET A 224 7.57 1.51 -15.11
C MET A 224 8.72 1.51 -16.12
N GLY A 225 8.45 1.70 -17.42
CA GLY A 225 9.48 1.86 -18.44
C GLY A 225 10.26 3.18 -18.35
N CYS A 226 9.77 4.15 -17.58
CA CYS A 226 10.39 5.46 -17.38
C CYS A 226 11.23 5.59 -16.11
N ILE A 227 11.27 4.56 -15.25
CA ILE A 227 12.13 4.59 -14.05
C ILE A 227 13.60 4.66 -14.46
N PRO A 228 14.49 5.25 -13.63
CA PRO A 228 15.89 5.45 -14.02
C PRO A 228 16.60 4.17 -14.44
N LEU A 229 16.34 3.03 -13.77
CA LEU A 229 16.92 1.76 -14.19
C LEU A 229 16.51 1.34 -15.61
N GLN A 230 15.22 1.47 -15.96
CA GLN A 230 14.75 1.05 -17.28
C GLN A 230 15.31 1.95 -18.38
N ARG A 231 15.49 3.25 -18.09
CA ARG A 231 16.17 4.18 -19.00
C ARG A 231 17.63 3.81 -19.20
N TYR A 232 18.34 3.45 -18.13
CA TYR A 232 19.74 3.02 -18.18
C TYR A 232 19.98 1.78 -19.06
N LEU A 233 18.97 0.91 -19.17
CA LEU A 233 19.03 -0.28 -20.03
C LEU A 233 18.82 0.04 -21.52
N THR A 234 18.51 1.29 -21.89
CA THR A 234 18.39 1.73 -23.28
C THR A 234 19.63 2.49 -23.73
N VAL A 235 19.88 2.49 -25.04
CA VAL A 235 20.99 3.27 -25.63
C VAL A 235 20.68 4.78 -25.62
N SER A 236 19.40 5.15 -25.71
CA SER A 236 18.98 6.56 -25.80
C SER A 236 18.79 7.23 -24.43
N GLY A 237 18.58 6.47 -23.36
CA GLY A 237 18.15 7.00 -22.05
C GLY A 237 16.64 7.30 -21.97
N ASP A 238 15.88 6.98 -23.03
CA ASP A 238 14.43 7.20 -23.07
C ASP A 238 13.66 6.11 -22.30
N CYS A 239 12.37 6.36 -22.09
CA CYS A 239 11.46 5.36 -21.56
C CYS A 239 11.36 4.14 -22.47
N GLN A 240 11.23 2.95 -21.86
CA GLN A 240 10.92 1.73 -22.59
C GLN A 240 9.41 1.60 -22.84
N GLU A 241 8.99 1.99 -24.05
CA GLU A 241 7.58 1.95 -24.47
C GLU A 241 6.94 0.56 -24.39
N SER A 242 7.70 -0.51 -24.68
CA SER A 242 7.24 -1.89 -24.52
C SER A 242 6.89 -2.21 -23.07
N THR A 243 7.73 -1.77 -22.13
CA THR A 243 7.53 -1.93 -20.69
C THR A 243 6.32 -1.11 -20.22
N ASN A 244 6.17 0.14 -20.67
CA ASN A 244 5.01 0.97 -20.37
C ASN A 244 3.69 0.35 -20.87
N LYS A 245 3.68 -0.23 -22.08
CA LYS A 245 2.49 -0.95 -22.61
C LYS A 245 2.06 -2.13 -21.74
N LEU A 246 2.99 -2.83 -21.10
CA LEU A 246 2.67 -3.91 -20.15
C LEU A 246 1.95 -3.36 -18.92
N ALA A 247 2.44 -2.25 -18.35
CA ALA A 247 1.80 -1.62 -17.20
C ALA A 247 0.38 -1.13 -17.52
N ILE A 248 0.19 -0.46 -18.66
CA ILE A 248 -1.13 -0.01 -19.12
C ILE A 248 -2.08 -1.19 -19.34
N GLY A 249 -1.59 -2.25 -20.00
CA GLY A 249 -2.37 -3.47 -20.24
C GLY A 249 -2.81 -4.15 -18.94
N PHE A 250 -1.89 -4.26 -17.97
CA PHE A 250 -2.20 -4.79 -16.65
C PHE A 250 -3.18 -3.92 -15.88
N ASN A 251 -2.97 -2.59 -15.83
CA ASN A 251 -3.87 -1.66 -15.14
C ASN A 251 -5.29 -1.76 -15.68
N LYS A 252 -5.46 -1.81 -17.00
CA LYS A 252 -6.77 -2.01 -17.64
C LYS A 252 -7.44 -3.32 -17.19
N ALA A 253 -6.69 -4.42 -17.19
CA ALA A 253 -7.21 -5.73 -16.79
C ALA A 253 -7.53 -5.80 -15.29
N ALA A 254 -6.67 -5.26 -14.43
CA ALA A 254 -6.87 -5.18 -12.99
C ALA A 254 -8.06 -4.28 -12.61
N SER A 255 -8.22 -3.13 -13.29
CA SER A 255 -9.40 -2.27 -13.12
C SER A 255 -10.70 -3.01 -13.44
N GLN A 256 -10.74 -3.75 -14.56
CA GLN A 256 -11.92 -4.54 -14.91
C GLN A 256 -12.17 -5.67 -13.90
N LEU A 257 -11.11 -6.33 -13.43
CA LEU A 257 -11.19 -7.34 -12.38
C LEU A 257 -11.84 -6.77 -11.11
N LEU A 258 -11.43 -5.58 -10.66
CA LEU A 258 -11.99 -4.98 -9.44
C LEU A 258 -13.46 -4.61 -9.59
N VAL A 259 -13.87 -4.09 -10.76
CA VAL A 259 -15.30 -3.84 -11.05
C VAL A 259 -16.11 -5.14 -10.97
N ASN A 260 -15.57 -6.23 -11.55
CA ASN A 260 -16.22 -7.54 -11.50
C ASN A 260 -16.28 -8.10 -10.07
N LEU A 261 -15.21 -7.98 -9.29
CA LEU A 261 -15.19 -8.46 -7.90
C LEU A 261 -16.13 -7.65 -7.02
N SER A 262 -16.15 -6.32 -7.14
CA SER A 262 -17.04 -5.46 -6.36
C SER A 262 -18.52 -5.71 -6.65
N SER A 263 -18.86 -6.14 -7.87
CA SER A 263 -20.25 -6.46 -8.25
C SER A 263 -20.68 -7.89 -7.92
N THR A 264 -19.74 -8.83 -7.77
CA THR A 264 -20.04 -10.26 -7.56
C THR A 264 -19.85 -10.72 -6.13
N LEU A 265 -18.96 -10.06 -5.37
CA LEU A 265 -18.69 -10.41 -3.97
C LEU A 265 -19.64 -9.65 -3.04
N PRO A 266 -20.23 -10.32 -2.03
CA PRO A 266 -21.16 -9.67 -1.12
C PRO A 266 -20.44 -8.60 -0.29
N ASN A 267 -21.06 -7.43 -0.19
CA ASN A 267 -20.60 -6.28 0.59
C ASN A 267 -19.17 -5.82 0.23
N ALA A 268 -18.72 -6.03 -1.02
CA ALA A 268 -17.40 -5.61 -1.47
C ALA A 268 -17.46 -4.23 -2.13
N THR A 269 -16.55 -3.35 -1.73
CA THR A 269 -16.23 -2.08 -2.40
C THR A 269 -14.77 -2.12 -2.78
N PHE A 270 -14.49 -2.62 -3.98
CA PHE A 270 -13.14 -2.81 -4.48
C PHE A 270 -12.86 -1.74 -5.55
N LEU A 271 -11.87 -0.89 -5.28
CA LEU A 271 -11.58 0.31 -6.07
C LEU A 271 -10.20 0.22 -6.72
N PHE A 272 -10.08 0.68 -7.96
CA PHE A 272 -8.81 0.77 -8.67
C PHE A 272 -8.32 2.23 -8.64
N GLY A 273 -7.21 2.45 -7.94
CA GLY A 273 -6.55 3.76 -7.85
C GLY A 273 -5.62 3.99 -9.03
N ASP A 274 -6.14 4.61 -10.08
CA ASP A 274 -5.34 4.96 -11.26
C ASP A 274 -4.59 6.29 -11.08
N ALA A 275 -3.29 6.25 -11.30
CA ALA A 275 -2.41 7.40 -11.34
C ALA A 275 -1.40 7.34 -12.50
N TYR A 276 -1.57 6.42 -13.46
CA TYR A 276 -0.60 6.21 -14.54
C TYR A 276 -0.38 7.48 -15.35
N ASP A 277 -1.45 8.04 -15.91
CA ASP A 277 -1.38 9.21 -16.79
C ASP A 277 -0.84 10.45 -16.05
N PHE A 278 -1.20 10.60 -14.78
CA PHE A 278 -0.71 11.68 -13.93
C PHE A 278 0.80 11.53 -13.65
N PHE A 279 1.28 10.33 -13.34
CA PHE A 279 2.69 10.09 -13.11
C PHE A 279 3.48 10.24 -14.43
N GLN A 280 2.95 9.76 -15.56
CA GLN A 280 3.55 9.98 -16.86
C GLN A 280 3.67 11.49 -17.17
N ASP A 281 2.61 12.28 -16.94
CA ASP A 281 2.66 13.73 -17.14
C ASP A 281 3.64 14.43 -16.20
N MET A 282 3.77 13.94 -14.96
CA MET A 282 4.78 14.40 -14.00
C MET A 282 6.21 14.13 -14.48
N ILE A 283 6.43 13.06 -15.24
CA ILE A 283 7.73 12.75 -15.85
C ILE A 283 7.99 13.61 -17.08
N ASP A 284 6.97 13.79 -17.94
CA ASP A 284 7.10 14.50 -19.22
C ASP A 284 7.15 16.03 -19.04
N ARG A 285 6.47 16.56 -18.02
CA ARG A 285 6.39 18.00 -17.71
C ARG A 285 6.73 18.29 -16.24
N PRO A 286 7.93 17.91 -15.75
CA PRO A 286 8.28 17.93 -14.33
C PRO A 286 8.15 19.32 -13.69
N GLN A 287 8.44 20.38 -14.45
CA GLN A 287 8.40 21.76 -13.96
C GLN A 287 6.99 22.20 -13.55
N VAL A 288 5.95 21.67 -14.19
CA VAL A 288 4.53 21.94 -13.84
C VAL A 288 4.22 21.47 -12.41
N TYR A 289 4.90 20.40 -11.99
CA TYR A 289 4.76 19.78 -10.67
C TYR A 289 5.85 20.24 -9.68
N GLY A 290 6.67 21.21 -10.10
CA GLY A 290 7.77 21.76 -9.30
C GLY A 290 8.97 20.83 -9.17
N PHE A 291 9.19 19.94 -10.14
CA PHE A 291 10.43 19.16 -10.25
C PHE A 291 11.32 19.74 -11.35
N ASN A 292 12.64 19.60 -11.16
CA ASN A 292 13.64 19.94 -12.16
C ASN A 292 14.35 18.70 -12.73
N ASN A 293 14.13 17.53 -12.14
CA ASN A 293 14.64 16.26 -12.65
C ASN A 293 13.57 15.16 -12.54
N SER A 294 13.33 14.44 -13.65
CA SER A 294 12.39 13.32 -13.74
C SER A 294 12.98 12.06 -14.38
N ASP A 295 14.29 12.00 -14.57
CA ASP A 295 14.95 10.92 -15.32
C ASP A 295 16.13 10.27 -14.57
N ALA A 296 16.69 10.96 -13.58
CA ALA A 296 17.83 10.51 -12.79
C ALA A 296 17.45 10.33 -11.31
N PRO A 297 18.10 9.38 -10.62
CA PRO A 297 17.89 9.20 -9.19
C PRO A 297 18.54 10.33 -8.38
N CYS A 298 17.87 10.78 -7.30
CA CYS A 298 18.48 11.73 -6.37
C CYS A 298 19.60 11.09 -5.52
N CYS A 299 19.41 9.84 -5.07
CA CYS A 299 20.41 9.08 -4.34
C CYS A 299 21.07 8.08 -5.28
N SER A 300 22.36 8.29 -5.58
CA SER A 300 23.07 7.50 -6.59
C SER A 300 24.54 7.29 -6.26
N ILE A 301 25.11 6.18 -6.75
CA ILE A 301 26.56 5.92 -6.72
C ILE A 301 27.26 6.32 -8.04
N GLY A 302 26.59 7.09 -8.90
CA GLY A 302 27.04 7.40 -10.25
C GLY A 302 26.35 6.49 -11.27
N ASN A 303 27.06 5.53 -11.86
CA ASN A 303 26.45 4.60 -12.81
C ASN A 303 25.41 3.70 -12.11
N ILE A 304 24.21 3.63 -12.67
CA ILE A 304 23.05 2.88 -12.15
C ILE A 304 23.40 1.38 -12.04
N ARG A 305 23.12 0.78 -10.87
CA ARG A 305 23.30 -0.65 -10.61
C ARG A 305 22.02 -1.27 -10.06
N PRO A 306 21.47 -2.34 -10.68
CA PRO A 306 20.14 -2.90 -10.33
C PRO A 306 19.96 -3.39 -8.88
N THR A 307 21.04 -3.65 -8.13
CA THR A 307 20.98 -4.33 -6.82
C THR A 307 21.58 -3.55 -5.66
N LEU A 308 22.06 -2.32 -5.91
CA LEU A 308 22.75 -1.46 -4.94
C LEU A 308 22.15 -0.06 -4.98
N THR A 309 20.83 0.02 -4.77
CA THR A 309 20.12 1.30 -4.74
C THR A 309 20.42 2.01 -3.41
N CYS A 310 20.85 3.27 -3.51
CA CYS A 310 21.11 4.16 -2.38
C CYS A 310 21.89 3.55 -1.18
N THR A 311 23.20 3.46 -1.32
CA THR A 311 24.13 2.87 -0.33
C THR A 311 24.80 3.95 0.55
N PRO A 312 25.55 3.58 1.61
CA PRO A 312 26.38 4.53 2.35
C PRO A 312 27.40 5.30 1.49
N LEU A 313 27.77 4.77 0.32
CA LEU A 313 28.69 5.41 -0.62
C LEU A 313 27.99 6.32 -1.64
N SER A 314 26.66 6.34 -1.64
CA SER A 314 25.88 7.16 -2.57
C SER A 314 26.00 8.64 -2.24
N THR A 315 25.95 9.47 -3.29
CA THR A 315 25.81 10.92 -3.19
C THR A 315 24.34 11.28 -3.32
N LEU A 316 23.91 12.30 -2.57
CA LEU A 316 22.56 12.85 -2.67
C LEU A 316 22.54 14.08 -3.57
N CYS A 317 21.43 14.24 -4.31
CA CYS A 317 21.12 15.47 -4.99
C CYS A 317 20.98 16.64 -4.00
N LYS A 318 21.18 17.88 -4.48
CA LYS A 318 21.16 19.08 -3.64
C LYS A 318 19.81 19.35 -2.99
N ASP A 319 18.72 19.15 -3.75
CA ASP A 319 17.35 19.36 -3.29
C ASP A 319 16.48 18.19 -3.72
N ARG A 320 16.14 17.34 -2.73
CA ARG A 320 15.32 16.13 -2.92
C ARG A 320 13.90 16.44 -3.39
N SER A 321 13.38 17.62 -3.06
CA SER A 321 12.05 18.05 -3.46
C SER A 321 11.95 18.43 -4.95
N GLN A 322 13.08 18.50 -5.65
CA GLN A 322 13.15 18.82 -7.07
C GLN A 322 13.31 17.57 -7.96
N TYR A 323 13.37 16.37 -7.37
CA TYR A 323 13.53 15.10 -8.07
C TYR A 323 12.26 14.26 -7.98
N VAL A 324 11.85 13.67 -9.11
CA VAL A 324 10.75 12.69 -9.13
C VAL A 324 11.20 11.37 -8.50
N PHE A 325 12.41 10.91 -8.83
CA PHE A 325 12.94 9.61 -8.39
C PHE A 325 13.94 9.76 -7.26
N TRP A 326 13.74 8.96 -6.20
CA TRP A 326 14.65 8.84 -5.07
C TRP A 326 15.88 8.03 -5.43
N ASP A 327 15.66 6.82 -5.93
CA ASP A 327 16.70 5.89 -6.38
C ASP A 327 16.35 5.35 -7.77
N GLU A 328 17.01 4.28 -8.22
CA GLU A 328 16.85 3.72 -9.55
C GLU A 328 15.45 3.15 -9.86
N TYR A 329 14.60 3.00 -8.84
CA TYR A 329 13.25 2.45 -8.95
C TYR A 329 12.18 3.38 -8.38
N HIS A 330 12.44 3.98 -7.23
CA HIS A 330 11.39 4.48 -6.36
C HIS A 330 11.21 5.99 -6.46
N PRO A 331 9.96 6.50 -6.34
CA PRO A 331 9.68 7.93 -6.27
C PRO A 331 10.15 8.56 -4.94
N THR A 332 10.38 9.88 -4.97
CA THR A 332 10.62 10.69 -3.75
C THR A 332 9.34 10.88 -2.94
N ASP A 333 9.48 11.32 -1.68
CA ASP A 333 8.34 11.69 -0.81
C ASP A 333 7.38 12.69 -1.48
N LYS A 334 7.93 13.70 -2.18
CA LYS A 334 7.12 14.71 -2.88
C LYS A 334 6.36 14.09 -4.06
N ALA A 335 7.01 13.23 -4.84
CA ALA A 335 6.34 12.51 -5.93
C ALA A 335 5.24 11.59 -5.38
N ASN A 336 5.52 10.86 -4.29
CA ASN A 336 4.53 10.07 -3.57
C ASN A 336 3.33 10.90 -3.09
N GLU A 337 3.56 12.12 -2.60
CA GLU A 337 2.48 13.01 -2.17
C GLU A 337 1.56 13.40 -3.33
N LEU A 338 2.13 13.73 -4.49
CA LEU A 338 1.34 14.09 -5.68
C LEU A 338 0.57 12.88 -6.23
N ILE A 339 1.22 11.71 -6.31
CA ILE A 339 0.58 10.46 -6.72
C ILE A 339 -0.58 10.10 -5.78
N ALA A 340 -0.35 10.16 -4.46
CA ALA A 340 -1.38 9.90 -3.47
C ALA A 340 -2.57 10.87 -3.60
N LYS A 341 -2.31 12.18 -3.77
CA LYS A 341 -3.37 13.18 -4.00
C LYS A 341 -4.18 12.88 -5.26
N GLN A 342 -3.54 12.45 -6.34
CA GLN A 342 -4.23 12.06 -7.57
C GLN A 342 -5.16 10.87 -7.32
N VAL A 343 -4.65 9.80 -6.69
CA VAL A 343 -5.46 8.61 -6.34
C VAL A 343 -6.66 8.98 -5.47
N MET A 344 -6.45 9.84 -4.47
CA MET A 344 -7.54 10.27 -3.60
C MET A 344 -8.58 11.09 -4.35
N SER A 345 -8.15 11.97 -5.25
CA SER A 345 -9.04 12.77 -6.07
C SER A 345 -9.88 11.92 -7.02
N THR A 346 -9.28 10.90 -7.66
CA THR A 346 -9.99 10.03 -8.61
C THR A 346 -10.97 9.10 -7.91
N LEU A 347 -10.63 8.61 -6.72
CA LEU A 347 -11.49 7.74 -5.93
C LEU A 347 -12.52 8.50 -5.08
N GLY A 348 -12.45 9.82 -5.04
CA GLY A 348 -13.38 10.66 -4.27
C GLY A 348 -13.28 10.44 -2.76
N PHE A 349 -12.10 10.07 -2.24
CA PHE A 349 -11.92 9.83 -0.81
C PHE A 349 -12.17 11.12 -0.02
N LYS A 350 -13.03 11.03 1.00
CA LYS A 350 -13.24 12.05 2.03
C LYS A 350 -12.55 11.62 3.32
N SER A 351 -12.14 12.59 4.15
CA SER A 351 -11.61 12.26 5.48
C SER A 351 -12.69 11.55 6.29
N ILE A 352 -12.31 10.60 7.16
CA ILE A 352 -13.26 9.98 8.11
C ILE A 352 -13.89 11.05 9.02
N ASN A 353 -13.18 12.18 9.22
CA ASN A 353 -13.68 13.32 9.98
C ASN A 353 -14.73 14.17 9.23
N ASP A 354 -14.83 14.04 7.90
CA ASP A 354 -15.77 14.80 7.06
C ASP A 354 -17.10 14.06 6.83
N THR A 355 -17.26 12.87 7.43
CA THR A 355 -18.46 12.02 7.32
C THR A 355 -19.38 12.07 8.54
N ASN A 356 -19.18 13.03 9.45
CA ASN A 356 -20.06 13.27 10.61
C ASN A 356 -20.98 14.47 10.40
#